data_AF-A0A2Z4J6F8-F1
#
_entry.id   AF-A0A2Z4J6F8-F1
#
_cell.length_a   1.000
_cell.length_b   1.000
_cell.length_c   1.000
_cell.angle_alpha   90.00
_cell.angle_beta   90.00
_cell.angle_gamma   90.00
#
_symmetry.space_group_name_H-M   'P 1'
#
loop_
_entity.id
_entity.type
_entity.pdbx_description
1 polymer ?
#
loop_
_entity_poly.entity_id
_entity_poly.type
_entity_poly.pdbx_seq_one_letter_code
_entity_poly.pdbx_strand_id
1 'polypeptide(L)'
;MNATGARILELLDSRVLPAWYNVREARFYACHGMFGFPPGGSFAAKIIKRLESYPARAGYTVSAPVIPVAVPAPKAPEARTYTATAPAIQARGMYRLNGEIYKVVDNPRTGRFAAHKLDMETRKYTYAKGIIYKLTEAHRLDTSTIAAHGLDQLWCLCCGRALDRKDSQERGIGPICADKYGF
;
A
#
# COMPACT_ATOMS: atom_id res chain seq x y z
N MET A 1 -9.73 0.88 -27.89
CA MET A 1 -10.51 1.93 -27.19
C MET A 1 -11.38 1.24 -26.15
N ASN A 2 -11.23 1.58 -24.87
CA ASN A 2 -12.01 0.94 -23.81
C ASN A 2 -13.45 1.50 -23.83
N ALA A 3 -14.46 0.67 -23.55
CA ALA A 3 -15.88 1.02 -23.66
C ALA A 3 -16.28 2.29 -22.88
N THR A 4 -15.57 2.59 -21.78
CA THR A 4 -15.75 3.80 -20.98
C THR A 4 -15.35 5.08 -21.71
N GLY A 5 -14.31 5.04 -22.56
CA GLY A 5 -13.82 6.22 -23.29
C GLY A 5 -14.73 6.63 -24.45
N ALA A 6 -15.33 5.67 -25.14
CA ALA A 6 -16.28 5.94 -26.23
C ALA A 6 -17.56 6.61 -25.71
N ARG A 7 -18.05 6.18 -24.54
CA ARG A 7 -19.26 6.70 -23.93
C ARG A 7 -19.13 8.15 -23.43
N ILE A 8 -17.93 8.57 -23.05
CA ILE A 8 -17.65 9.97 -22.67
C ILE A 8 -17.70 10.90 -23.89
N LEU A 9 -17.21 10.46 -25.06
CA LEU A 9 -17.29 11.24 -26.29
C LEU A 9 -18.73 11.41 -26.77
N GLU A 10 -19.53 10.35 -26.71
CA GLU A 10 -20.95 10.39 -27.08
C GLU A 10 -21.75 11.34 -26.16
N LEU A 11 -21.44 11.34 -24.86
CA LEU A 11 -22.01 12.30 -23.91
C LEU A 11 -21.58 13.74 -24.20
N LEU A 12 -20.32 13.97 -24.57
CA LEU A 12 -19.83 15.31 -24.94
C LEU A 12 -20.48 15.84 -26.23
N ASP A 13 -20.70 15.00 -27.24
CA ASP A 13 -21.40 15.39 -28.48
C ASP A 13 -22.89 15.67 -28.23
N SER A 14 -23.52 14.98 -27.28
CA SER A 14 -24.92 15.21 -26.90
C SER A 14 -25.19 16.52 -26.13
N ARG A 15 -24.13 17.27 -25.76
CA ARG A 15 -24.20 18.47 -24.89
C ARG A 15 -24.84 18.24 -23.51
N VAL A 16 -25.02 17.00 -23.10
CA VAL A 16 -25.50 16.63 -21.77
C VAL A 16 -24.30 16.22 -20.92
N LEU A 17 -23.75 17.18 -20.19
CA LEU A 17 -22.74 16.87 -19.18
C LEU A 17 -23.43 16.31 -17.93
N PRO A 18 -22.98 15.17 -17.37
CA PRO A 18 -23.47 14.70 -16.08
C PRO A 18 -23.24 15.75 -14.99
N ALA A 19 -24.15 15.85 -14.01
CA ALA A 19 -24.06 16.87 -12.94
C ALA A 19 -22.79 16.77 -12.06
N TRP A 20 -22.11 15.62 -12.04
CA TRP A 20 -20.82 15.41 -11.38
C TRP A 20 -19.61 15.79 -12.25
N TYR A 21 -19.83 16.18 -13.50
CA TYR A 21 -18.78 16.47 -14.46
C TYR A 21 -18.28 17.90 -14.29
N ASN A 22 -17.38 18.09 -13.31
CA ASN A 22 -16.71 19.36 -13.12
C ASN A 22 -15.58 19.51 -14.15
N VAL A 23 -15.62 20.56 -14.97
CA VAL A 23 -14.62 20.84 -16.00
C VAL A 23 -13.20 20.93 -15.41
N ARG A 24 -13.06 21.37 -14.14
CA ARG A 24 -11.77 21.36 -13.43
C ARG A 24 -11.24 19.96 -13.16
N GLU A 25 -12.11 19.03 -12.76
CA GLU A 25 -11.72 17.64 -12.50
C GLU A 25 -11.41 16.89 -13.80
N ALA A 26 -12.18 17.13 -14.87
CA ALA A 26 -11.89 16.55 -16.18
C ALA A 26 -10.49 16.96 -16.69
N ARG A 27 -10.10 18.22 -16.48
CA ARG A 27 -8.76 18.72 -16.80
C ARG A 27 -7.68 18.04 -15.97
N PHE A 28 -7.94 17.80 -14.69
CA PHE A 28 -7.04 17.07 -13.78
C PHE A 28 -6.83 15.61 -14.23
N TYR A 29 -7.92 14.88 -14.51
CA TYR A 29 -7.84 13.48 -14.93
C TYR A 29 -7.23 13.29 -16.33
N ALA A 30 -7.48 14.23 -17.26
CA ALA A 30 -6.85 14.21 -18.58
C ALA A 30 -5.34 14.46 -18.52
N CYS A 31 -4.86 15.35 -17.64
CA CYS A 31 -3.44 15.62 -17.47
C CYS A 31 -2.68 14.48 -16.76
N HIS A 32 -3.32 13.80 -15.80
CA HIS A 32 -2.67 12.77 -14.98
C HIS A 32 -2.85 11.32 -15.48
N GLY A 33 -3.40 11.11 -16.69
CA GLY A 33 -3.44 9.79 -17.34
C GLY A 33 -4.35 8.76 -16.65
N MET A 34 -5.23 9.19 -15.74
CA MET A 34 -6.03 8.29 -14.89
C MET A 34 -7.10 7.47 -15.64
N PHE A 35 -7.33 7.75 -16.92
CA PHE A 35 -8.20 6.94 -17.79
C PHE A 35 -7.44 5.83 -18.56
N GLY A 36 -6.20 5.53 -18.16
CA GLY A 36 -5.40 4.49 -18.81
C GLY A 36 -4.84 4.91 -20.17
N PHE A 37 -4.64 6.22 -20.37
CA PHE A 37 -4.03 6.78 -21.57
C PHE A 37 -2.64 7.35 -21.26
N PRO A 38 -1.66 7.18 -22.16
CA PRO A 38 -0.33 7.72 -21.95
C PRO A 38 -0.37 9.26 -21.88
N PRO A 39 0.29 9.88 -20.89
CA PRO A 39 0.41 11.33 -20.84
C PRO A 39 1.14 11.81 -22.11
N GLY A 40 0.55 12.78 -22.83
CA GLY A 40 1.13 13.33 -24.06
C GLY A 40 0.54 12.81 -25.38
N GLY A 41 -0.45 11.91 -25.35
CA GLY A 41 -1.18 11.52 -26.55
C GLY A 41 -1.97 12.67 -27.18
N SER A 42 -2.02 12.73 -28.51
CA SER A 42 -2.78 13.72 -29.31
C SER A 42 -4.27 13.83 -28.94
N PHE A 43 -4.80 12.83 -28.24
CA PHE A 43 -6.17 12.77 -27.75
C PHE A 43 -6.42 13.67 -26.52
N ALA A 44 -5.50 13.72 -25.55
CA ALA A 44 -5.61 14.61 -24.39
C ALA A 44 -5.56 16.08 -24.83
N ALA A 45 -4.69 16.39 -25.79
CA ALA A 45 -4.61 17.71 -26.41
C ALA A 45 -5.90 18.10 -27.15
N LYS A 46 -6.55 17.15 -27.85
CA LYS A 46 -7.86 17.37 -28.50
C LYS A 46 -8.96 17.66 -27.48
N ILE A 47 -9.02 16.92 -26.36
CA ILE A 47 -10.01 17.16 -25.30
C ILE A 47 -9.79 18.53 -24.65
N ILE A 48 -8.56 18.89 -24.31
CA ILE A 48 -8.24 20.19 -23.69
C ILE A 48 -8.60 21.35 -24.64
N LYS A 49 -8.19 21.27 -25.91
CA LYS A 49 -8.49 22.31 -26.92
C LYS A 49 -10.00 22.43 -27.19
N ARG A 50 -10.75 21.32 -27.09
CA ARG A 50 -12.22 21.32 -27.23
C ARG A 50 -12.87 21.94 -26.00
N LEU A 51 -12.43 21.61 -24.78
CA LEU A 51 -12.92 22.22 -23.54
C LEU A 51 -12.64 23.74 -23.49
N GLU A 52 -11.50 24.19 -24.02
CA GLU A 52 -11.15 25.62 -24.13
C GLU A 52 -11.98 26.37 -25.19
N SER A 53 -12.56 25.65 -26.16
CA SER A 53 -13.46 26.25 -27.16
C SER A 53 -14.90 26.44 -26.67
N TYR A 54 -15.26 25.96 -25.47
CA TYR A 54 -16.58 26.22 -24.90
C TYR A 54 -16.58 27.57 -24.17
N PRO A 55 -17.48 28.51 -24.53
CA PRO A 55 -17.57 29.79 -23.85
C PRO A 55 -17.92 29.56 -22.37
N ALA A 56 -16.99 29.96 -21.50
CA ALA A 56 -17.24 30.03 -20.08
C ALA A 56 -18.40 31.03 -19.85
N ARG A 57 -19.49 30.54 -19.26
CA ARG A 57 -20.73 31.26 -18.91
C ARG A 57 -21.75 31.44 -20.03
N ALA A 58 -22.70 30.50 -20.12
CA ALA A 58 -24.09 30.83 -20.41
C ALA A 58 -24.99 29.74 -19.80
N GLY A 59 -26.06 30.15 -19.13
CA GLY A 59 -26.87 29.33 -18.22
C GLY A 59 -27.31 27.98 -18.76
N TYR A 60 -26.77 26.91 -18.15
CA TYR A 60 -27.40 25.60 -18.19
C TYR A 60 -28.48 25.57 -17.13
N THR A 61 -29.75 25.51 -17.55
CA THR A 61 -30.85 25.14 -16.67
C THR A 61 -30.76 23.64 -16.44
N VAL A 62 -30.52 23.23 -15.20
CA VAL A 62 -30.53 21.82 -14.80
C VAL A 62 -31.98 21.37 -14.74
N SER A 63 -32.58 21.04 -15.89
CA SER A 63 -33.90 20.42 -15.96
C SER A 63 -33.74 18.91 -16.01
N ALA A 64 -33.49 18.31 -14.85
CA ALA A 64 -33.68 16.89 -14.65
C ALA A 64 -34.26 16.68 -13.25
N PRO A 65 -35.23 15.78 -13.06
CA PRO A 65 -35.76 15.48 -11.74
C PRO A 65 -34.60 14.96 -10.88
N VAL A 66 -34.35 15.63 -9.76
CA VAL A 66 -33.46 15.13 -8.72
C VAL A 66 -34.09 13.85 -8.21
N ILE A 67 -33.63 12.69 -8.68
CA ILE A 67 -33.97 11.42 -8.07
C ILE A 67 -33.26 11.44 -6.72
N PRO A 68 -33.98 11.45 -5.58
CA PRO A 68 -33.34 11.36 -4.29
C PRO A 68 -32.72 9.96 -4.20
N VAL A 69 -31.41 9.86 -4.43
CA VAL A 69 -30.67 8.66 -4.07
C VAL A 69 -30.65 8.66 -2.54
N ALA A 70 -31.51 7.84 -1.95
CA ALA A 70 -31.51 7.60 -0.52
C ALA A 70 -30.13 7.04 -0.16
N VAL A 71 -29.27 7.89 0.41
CA VAL A 71 -27.99 7.46 0.97
C VAL A 71 -28.37 6.55 2.13
N PRO A 72 -28.08 5.23 2.05
CA PRO A 72 -28.40 4.35 3.16
C PRO A 72 -27.65 4.86 4.38
N ALA A 73 -28.37 4.97 5.50
CA ALA A 73 -27.81 5.44 6.77
C ALA A 73 -26.48 4.74 7.07
N PRO A 74 -25.45 5.45 7.57
CA PRO A 74 -24.19 4.83 7.92
C PRO A 74 -24.46 3.72 8.92
N LYS A 75 -24.22 2.45 8.52
CA LYS A 75 -24.28 1.32 9.46
C LYS A 75 -23.34 1.66 10.62
N ALA A 76 -23.91 1.73 11.82
CA ALA A 76 -23.16 1.91 13.04
C ALA A 76 -22.00 0.90 13.05
N PRO A 77 -20.76 1.34 13.36
CA PRO A 77 -19.62 0.44 13.35
C PRO A 77 -19.89 -0.67 14.36
N GLU A 78 -20.08 -1.88 13.86
CA GLU A 78 -20.24 -3.08 14.69
C GLU A 78 -19.03 -3.15 15.63
N ALA A 79 -19.33 -3.20 16.93
CA ALA A 79 -18.34 -3.18 17.99
C ALA A 79 -17.41 -4.40 17.81
N ARG A 80 -16.21 -4.15 17.28
CA ARG A 80 -15.15 -5.15 17.22
C ARG A 80 -14.75 -5.48 18.65
N THR A 81 -15.14 -6.65 19.12
CA THR A 81 -14.65 -7.25 20.35
C THR A 81 -13.17 -7.55 20.16
N TYR A 82 -12.30 -6.67 20.67
CA TYR A 82 -10.88 -6.95 20.77
C TYR A 82 -10.70 -7.90 21.96
N THR A 83 -10.51 -9.18 21.65
CA THR A 83 -10.14 -10.18 22.66
C THR A 83 -8.82 -9.77 23.30
N ALA A 84 -8.75 -9.95 24.61
CA ALA A 84 -7.76 -9.40 25.52
C ALA A 84 -6.31 -9.44 25.02
N THR A 85 -5.66 -8.29 25.21
CA THR A 85 -4.26 -7.95 25.00
C THR A 85 -3.31 -9.10 25.32
N ALA A 86 -2.76 -9.74 24.28
CA ALA A 86 -1.56 -10.56 24.43
C ALA A 86 -0.44 -9.70 25.07
N PRO A 87 0.45 -10.29 25.89
CA PRO A 87 1.52 -9.55 26.53
C PRO A 87 2.31 -8.77 25.48
N ALA A 88 2.41 -7.45 25.69
CA ALA A 88 3.07 -6.56 24.74
C ALA A 88 4.52 -7.01 24.53
N ILE A 89 4.94 -7.14 23.27
CA ILE A 89 6.33 -7.41 22.94
C ILE A 89 7.23 -6.33 23.53
N GLN A 90 8.24 -6.76 24.26
CA GLN A 90 9.20 -5.87 24.93
C GLN A 90 10.57 -5.85 24.25
N ALA A 91 10.83 -6.73 23.28
CA ALA A 91 12.15 -6.89 22.68
C ALA A 91 12.15 -6.83 21.14
N ARG A 92 13.18 -6.17 20.61
CA ARG A 92 13.57 -6.26 19.19
C ARG A 92 13.96 -7.69 18.85
N GLY A 93 13.63 -8.15 17.64
CA GLY A 93 13.99 -9.50 17.23
C GLY A 93 13.21 -9.99 16.02
N MET A 94 13.35 -11.29 15.78
CA MET A 94 12.62 -12.01 14.75
C MET A 94 11.59 -12.93 15.36
N TYR A 95 10.43 -12.99 14.72
CA TYR A 95 9.28 -13.73 15.20
C TYR A 95 8.66 -14.51 14.04
N ARG A 96 8.09 -15.67 14.34
CA ARG A 96 7.37 -16.50 13.39
C ARG A 96 5.94 -16.72 13.86
N LEU A 97 4.98 -16.36 13.00
CA LEU A 97 3.56 -16.54 13.26
C LEU A 97 2.89 -17.10 12.00
N ASN A 98 2.16 -18.20 12.13
CA ASN A 98 1.46 -18.87 11.03
C ASN A 98 2.34 -19.16 9.80
N GLY A 99 3.60 -19.53 10.04
CA GLY A 99 4.57 -19.81 8.97
C GLY A 99 5.25 -18.59 8.35
N GLU A 100 4.79 -17.37 8.67
CA GLU A 100 5.36 -16.13 8.17
C GLU A 100 6.37 -15.55 9.15
N ILE A 101 7.39 -14.87 8.62
CA ILE A 101 8.48 -14.28 9.42
C ILE A 101 8.24 -12.77 9.54
N TYR A 102 8.37 -12.29 10.77
CA TYR A 102 8.18 -10.89 11.13
C TYR A 102 9.40 -10.36 11.86
N LYS A 103 9.83 -9.17 11.48
CA LYS A 103 10.88 -8.41 12.12
C LYS A 103 10.28 -7.32 12.98
N VAL A 104 10.62 -7.31 14.27
CA VAL A 104 10.23 -6.24 15.19
C VAL A 104 11.39 -5.27 15.36
N VAL A 105 11.13 -4.00 15.07
CA VAL A 105 12.08 -2.88 15.19
C VAL A 105 11.44 -1.72 15.92
N ASP A 106 12.30 -0.90 16.51
CA ASP A 106 11.93 0.37 17.12
C ASP A 106 11.50 1.35 16.01
N ASN A 107 10.35 1.99 16.16
CA ASN A 107 9.95 3.05 15.26
C ASN A 107 10.50 4.39 15.79
N PRO A 108 11.49 5.01 15.13
CA PRO A 108 12.15 6.22 15.64
C PRO A 108 11.19 7.41 15.76
N ARG A 109 10.10 7.42 14.99
CA ARG A 109 9.11 8.52 15.02
C ARG A 109 8.17 8.45 16.22
N THR A 110 7.87 7.24 16.71
CA THR A 110 6.84 7.03 17.75
C THR A 110 7.41 6.45 19.04
N GLY A 111 8.66 5.97 19.04
CA GLY A 111 9.26 5.24 20.15
C GLY A 111 8.63 3.87 20.42
N ARG A 112 7.67 3.43 19.60
CA ARG A 112 6.97 2.15 19.76
C ARG A 112 7.56 1.10 18.83
N PHE A 113 7.38 -0.17 19.17
CA PHE A 113 7.73 -1.26 18.28
C PHE A 113 6.80 -1.34 17.07
N ALA A 114 7.40 -1.63 15.91
CA ALA A 114 6.72 -1.89 14.66
C ALA A 114 7.14 -3.26 14.12
N ALA A 115 6.18 -4.02 13.60
CA ALA A 115 6.41 -5.30 12.95
C ALA A 115 6.45 -5.13 11.43
N HIS A 116 7.43 -5.76 10.78
CA HIS A 116 7.55 -5.83 9.34
C HIS A 116 7.57 -7.28 8.89
N LYS A 117 6.70 -7.65 7.95
CA LYS A 117 6.65 -8.97 7.35
C LYS A 117 7.77 -9.14 6.33
N LEU A 118 8.45 -10.28 6.39
CA LEU A 118 9.40 -10.71 5.39
C LEU A 118 8.67 -11.34 4.19
N ASP A 119 8.98 -10.81 3.02
CA ASP A 119 8.70 -11.48 1.75
C ASP A 119 9.90 -12.37 1.40
N MET A 120 9.67 -13.68 1.29
CA MET A 120 10.71 -14.68 1.05
C MET A 120 11.26 -14.63 -0.38
N GLU A 121 10.46 -14.18 -1.35
CA GLU A 121 10.88 -14.10 -2.76
C GLU A 121 11.75 -12.87 -2.98
N THR A 122 11.30 -11.72 -2.47
CA THR A 122 12.01 -10.45 -2.67
C THR A 122 13.03 -10.14 -1.58
N ARG A 123 13.00 -10.88 -0.47
CA ARG A 123 13.82 -10.68 0.74
C ARG A 123 13.63 -9.30 1.38
N LYS A 124 12.47 -8.68 1.15
CA LYS A 124 12.13 -7.34 1.64
C LYS A 124 11.21 -7.40 2.85
N TYR A 125 11.36 -6.40 3.73
CA TYR A 125 10.53 -6.23 4.90
C TYR A 125 9.50 -5.13 4.67
N THR A 126 8.23 -5.50 4.68
CA THR A 126 7.10 -4.58 4.50
C THR A 126 6.37 -4.38 5.81
N TYR A 127 6.01 -3.15 6.14
CA TYR A 127 5.29 -2.85 7.39
C TYR A 127 3.97 -3.63 7.47
N ALA A 128 3.80 -4.39 8.56
CA ALA A 128 2.64 -5.23 8.80
C ALA A 128 1.77 -4.62 9.91
N LYS A 129 0.80 -3.79 9.51
CA LYS A 129 -0.06 -3.06 10.45
C LYS A 129 -0.84 -4.03 11.34
N GLY A 130 -0.78 -3.80 12.65
CA GLY A 130 -1.56 -4.54 13.65
C GLY A 130 -1.01 -5.92 14.03
N ILE A 131 0.00 -6.45 13.32
CA ILE A 131 0.61 -7.75 13.67
C ILE A 131 1.36 -7.69 15.00
N ILE A 132 1.93 -6.55 15.35
CA ILE A 132 2.66 -6.38 16.63
C ILE A 132 1.81 -6.76 17.86
N TYR A 133 0.48 -6.63 17.78
CA TYR A 133 -0.43 -6.99 18.89
C TYR A 133 -0.77 -8.49 18.94
N LYS A 134 -0.40 -9.25 17.91
CA LYS A 134 -0.60 -10.71 17.83
C LYS A 134 0.68 -11.48 18.14
N LEU A 135 1.84 -10.84 17.97
CA LEU A 135 3.12 -11.44 18.28
C LEU A 135 3.33 -11.48 19.79
N THR A 136 4.01 -12.52 20.26
CA THR A 136 4.37 -12.74 21.65
C THR A 136 5.79 -13.33 21.71
N GLU A 137 6.40 -13.37 22.89
CA GLU A 137 7.75 -13.93 23.05
C GLU A 137 7.82 -15.40 22.64
N ALA A 138 6.73 -16.16 22.76
CA ALA A 138 6.66 -17.54 22.30
C ALA A 138 6.83 -17.69 20.77
N HIS A 139 6.58 -16.62 20.02
CA HIS A 139 6.79 -16.60 18.57
C HIS A 139 8.23 -16.23 18.20
N ARG A 140 9.09 -15.86 19.17
CA ARG A 140 10.44 -15.38 18.89
C ARG A 140 11.29 -16.52 18.33
N LEU A 141 11.99 -16.23 17.23
CA LEU A 141 12.99 -17.11 16.67
C LEU A 141 14.27 -17.02 17.51
N ASP A 142 14.82 -18.18 17.83
CA ASP A 142 16.12 -18.30 18.47
C ASP A 142 17.25 -17.99 17.49
N THR A 143 18.41 -17.65 18.04
CA THR A 143 19.60 -17.31 17.24
C THR A 143 20.09 -18.49 16.40
N SER A 144 19.95 -19.73 16.87
CA SER A 144 20.40 -20.90 16.12
C SER A 144 19.55 -21.14 14.88
N THR A 145 18.22 -20.98 14.96
CA THR A 145 17.32 -21.05 13.79
C THR A 145 17.60 -19.94 12.78
N ILE A 146 17.90 -18.73 13.26
CA ILE A 146 18.25 -17.60 12.39
C ILE A 146 19.56 -17.88 11.64
N ALA A 147 20.58 -18.41 12.32
CA ALA A 147 21.85 -18.78 11.70
C ALA A 147 21.71 -19.95 10.72
N ALA A 148 20.96 -21.00 11.10
CA ALA A 148 20.68 -22.14 10.24
C ALA A 148 20.03 -21.70 8.91
N HIS A 149 19.13 -20.73 8.95
CA HIS A 149 18.55 -20.17 7.74
C HIS A 149 19.59 -19.51 6.83
N GLY A 150 20.51 -18.72 7.38
CA GLY A 150 21.54 -18.07 6.58
C GLY A 150 22.57 -19.05 6.02
N LEU A 151 22.83 -20.16 6.71
CA LEU A 151 23.68 -21.25 6.22
C LEU A 151 23.07 -21.95 5.01
N ASP A 152 21.76 -22.20 5.05
CA ASP A 152 21.03 -22.88 3.98
C ASP A 152 20.78 -21.96 2.77
N GLN A 153 20.33 -20.74 3.02
CA GLN A 153 19.86 -19.85 1.96
C GLN A 153 20.90 -18.83 1.48
N LEU A 154 22.04 -18.71 2.16
CA LEU A 154 23.13 -17.76 1.85
C LEU A 154 22.72 -16.28 1.90
N TRP A 155 21.68 -15.94 2.65
CA TRP A 155 21.31 -14.56 2.96
C TRP A 155 20.83 -14.42 4.41
N CYS A 156 21.06 -13.23 4.97
CA CYS A 156 20.82 -12.95 6.38
C CYS A 156 19.33 -12.78 6.66
N LEU A 157 18.75 -13.64 7.50
CA LEU A 157 17.36 -13.52 7.92
C LEU A 157 17.10 -12.24 8.73
N CYS A 158 18.13 -11.53 9.23
CA CYS A 158 17.97 -10.27 9.96
C CYS A 158 17.75 -9.03 9.08
N CYS A 159 18.36 -9.00 7.89
CA CYS A 159 18.37 -7.81 7.03
C CYS A 159 18.04 -8.09 5.56
N GLY A 160 17.88 -9.35 5.15
CA GLY A 160 17.56 -9.75 3.78
C GLY A 160 18.72 -9.66 2.78
N ARG A 161 19.93 -9.29 3.23
CA ARG A 161 21.12 -9.16 2.36
C ARG A 161 21.84 -10.49 2.20
N ALA A 162 22.44 -10.71 1.02
CA ALA A 162 23.31 -11.86 0.76
C ALA A 162 24.51 -11.90 1.73
N LEU A 163 24.94 -13.11 2.08
CA LEU A 163 26.13 -13.34 2.88
C LEU A 163 27.31 -13.54 1.93
N ASP A 164 28.00 -12.45 1.58
CA ASP A 164 29.06 -12.50 0.55
C ASP A 164 30.43 -12.90 1.10
N ARG A 165 30.65 -12.74 2.41
CA ARG A 165 31.91 -13.07 3.07
C ARG A 165 31.85 -14.48 3.64
N LYS A 166 32.93 -15.24 3.49
CA LYS A 166 33.05 -16.62 4.01
C LYS A 166 32.69 -16.73 5.49
N ASP A 167 33.25 -15.87 6.35
CA ASP A 167 32.94 -15.87 7.79
C ASP A 167 31.46 -15.58 8.11
N SER A 168 30.75 -14.89 7.21
CA SER A 168 29.32 -14.60 7.39
C SER A 168 28.46 -15.76 6.89
N GLN A 169 28.92 -16.46 5.86
CA GLN A 169 28.33 -17.72 5.39
C GLN A 169 28.48 -18.80 6.46
N GLU A 170 29.70 -19.00 7.00
CA GLU A 170 29.98 -20.01 8.03
C GLU A 170 29.22 -19.78 9.34
N ARG A 171 28.92 -18.51 9.67
CA ARG A 171 28.09 -18.16 10.84
C ARG A 171 26.59 -18.09 10.53
N GLY A 172 26.19 -18.08 9.25
CA GLY A 172 24.81 -17.88 8.83
C GLY A 172 24.22 -16.49 9.16
N ILE A 173 25.05 -15.53 9.57
CA ILE A 173 24.60 -14.17 9.90
C ILE A 173 25.64 -13.13 9.52
N GLY A 174 25.18 -11.97 9.04
CA GLY A 174 26.04 -10.85 8.70
C GLY A 174 26.56 -10.12 9.95
N PRO A 175 27.77 -9.54 9.92
CA PRO A 175 28.43 -8.95 11.09
C PRO A 175 27.61 -7.84 11.74
N ILE A 176 27.01 -6.95 10.93
CA ILE A 176 26.17 -5.84 11.43
C ILE A 176 24.95 -6.36 12.20
N CYS A 177 24.39 -7.49 11.77
CA CYS A 177 23.23 -8.07 12.43
C CYS A 177 23.64 -8.84 13.68
N ALA A 178 24.81 -9.49 13.68
CA ALA A 178 25.35 -10.12 14.87
C ALA A 178 25.56 -9.10 16.00
N ASP A 179 26.22 -7.98 15.70
CA ASP A 179 26.45 -6.90 16.68
C ASP A 179 25.14 -6.30 17.19
N LYS A 180 24.14 -6.14 16.31
CA LYS A 180 22.86 -5.52 16.66
C LYS A 180 21.98 -6.42 17.51
N TYR A 181 22.00 -7.73 17.27
CA TYR A 181 21.08 -8.68 17.91
C TYR A 181 21.75 -9.57 18.96
N GLY A 182 23.08 -9.49 19.12
CA GLY A 182 23.84 -10.23 20.12
C GLY A 182 24.02 -11.70 19.75
N PHE A 183 24.57 -11.96 18.56
CA PHE A 183 24.96 -13.30 18.11
C PHE A 183 26.43 -13.59 18.38
#